data_AF-A0A7W9IDK5-F1
#
_entry.id   AF-A0A7W9IDK5-F1
#
_cell.length_a   1.000
_cell.length_b   1.000
_cell.length_c   1.000
_cell.angle_alpha   90.00
_cell.angle_beta   90.00
_cell.angle_gamma   90.00
#
_symmetry.space_group_name_H-M   'P 1'
#
loop_
_entity.id
_entity.type
_entity.pdbx_description
1 polymer ?
#
loop_
_entity_poly.entity_id
_entity_poly.type
_entity_poly.pdbx_seq_one_letter_code
_entity_poly.pdbx_strand_id
1 'polypeptide(L)'
;MHLRLPCPACGWAEKRAERTRLIHIGDASATLTAVCTDHGDYEVTVIPEDNAYIDLATLYRNLVKERVLAGEAATLPVMVKGGDWAPGCQLVDTAFAALHGIHPPARIFTPMILTDTGAKLSKSLIRDNKVAPPPGAQPWMLNATEWNGSIDDYVDAMVWLVRLMLSDPKHFYRSYTTLEVDRLMSARTVTPTSPPRARHMNLYRRYFDLVVSGRKAIEVRVQYANLRNLAAGQYIRFACGTDECLVQVKRVARYTSFEEMLDTEGPANVNPDSPREEQLANIRRIYGPEKEALGVLAIEITRV
;
A
#
# COMPACT_ATOMS: atom_id res chain seq x y z
N MET A 1 30.77 11.24 4.05
CA MET A 1 29.33 11.05 4.29
C MET A 1 28.59 11.36 3.00
N HIS A 2 27.81 10.43 2.44
CA HIS A 2 27.03 10.70 1.21
C HIS A 2 25.65 11.25 1.58
N LEU A 3 25.62 12.53 1.91
CA LEU A 3 24.40 13.30 2.13
C LEU A 3 24.21 14.22 0.93
N ARG A 4 23.12 14.04 0.19
CA ARG A 4 22.84 14.80 -1.03
C ARG A 4 21.66 15.72 -0.79
N LEU A 5 21.78 16.93 -1.30
CA LEU A 5 20.74 17.95 -1.26
C LEU A 5 20.36 18.19 -2.72
N PRO A 6 19.09 17.98 -3.12
CA PRO A 6 18.67 18.38 -4.45
C PRO A 6 18.72 19.90 -4.61
N CYS A 7 19.17 20.36 -5.77
CA CYS A 7 19.08 21.75 -6.15
C CYS A 7 17.63 22.23 -6.06
N PRO A 8 17.33 23.34 -5.35
CA PRO A 8 15.96 23.85 -5.24
C PRO A 8 15.32 24.23 -6.58
N ALA A 9 16.13 24.54 -7.60
CA ALA A 9 15.65 24.96 -8.92
C ALA A 9 15.30 23.77 -9.84
N CYS A 10 16.15 22.74 -9.92
CA CYS A 10 15.98 21.64 -10.89
C CYS A 10 15.95 20.23 -10.28
N GLY A 11 16.11 20.09 -8.96
CA GLY A 11 16.13 18.80 -8.27
C GLY A 11 17.37 17.95 -8.53
N TRP A 12 18.35 18.42 -9.29
CA TRP A 12 19.60 17.69 -9.51
C TRP A 12 20.41 17.60 -8.21
N ALA A 13 20.99 16.43 -7.93
CA ALA A 13 21.86 16.21 -6.79
C ALA A 13 23.12 15.43 -7.18
N GLU A 14 24.28 15.86 -6.67
CA GLU A 14 25.55 15.21 -6.98
C GLU A 14 25.60 13.78 -6.39
N LYS A 15 25.81 12.77 -7.25
CA LYS A 15 25.73 11.36 -6.85
C LYS A 15 26.63 10.97 -5.68
N ARG A 16 27.84 11.55 -5.60
CA ARG A 16 28.83 11.24 -4.55
C ARG A 16 28.90 12.29 -3.43
N ALA A 17 28.17 13.40 -3.58
CA ALA A 17 28.18 14.51 -2.63
C ALA A 17 29.61 15.00 -2.27
N GLU A 18 30.53 15.01 -3.24
CA GLU A 18 31.92 15.41 -3.05
C GLU A 18 32.03 16.92 -2.75
N ARG A 19 31.07 17.71 -3.25
CA ARG A 19 30.98 19.16 -3.06
C ARG A 19 29.88 19.56 -2.07
N THR A 20 29.30 18.61 -1.34
CA THR A 20 28.39 18.92 -0.24
C THR A 20 29.17 19.13 1.05
N ARG A 21 29.00 20.28 1.70
CA ARG A 21 29.69 20.61 2.95
C ARG A 21 28.69 21.06 4.00
N LEU A 22 28.89 20.59 5.22
CA LEU A 22 28.21 21.11 6.40
C LEU A 22 28.89 22.42 6.81
N ILE A 23 28.12 23.50 6.85
CA ILE A 23 28.59 24.84 7.20
C ILE A 23 28.34 25.12 8.68
N HIS A 24 27.16 24.79 9.17
CA HIS A 24 26.76 25.06 10.55
C HIS A 24 25.86 23.94 11.10
N ILE A 25 26.02 23.62 12.38
CA ILE A 25 25.09 22.81 13.17
C ILE A 25 24.63 23.66 14.34
N GLY A 26 23.32 23.87 14.45
CA GLY A 26 22.65 24.38 15.63
C GLY A 26 21.88 23.28 16.37
N ASP A 27 21.18 23.65 17.44
CA ASP A 27 20.47 22.69 18.31
C ASP A 27 19.37 21.89 17.60
N ALA A 28 18.68 22.54 16.65
CA ALA A 28 17.63 21.94 15.83
C ALA A 28 17.77 22.35 14.36
N SER A 29 18.98 22.72 13.90
CA SER A 29 19.20 23.13 12.52
C SER A 29 20.55 22.67 12.00
N ALA A 30 20.63 22.43 10.70
CA ALA A 30 21.89 22.20 10.02
C ALA A 30 21.89 22.95 8.69
N THR A 31 22.91 23.77 8.46
CA THR A 31 23.11 24.50 7.21
C THR A 31 24.20 23.82 6.40
N LEU A 32 23.87 23.49 5.15
CA LEU A 32 24.78 22.80 4.25
C LEU A 32 24.83 23.54 2.92
N THR A 33 26.01 23.53 2.28
CA THR A 33 26.18 23.98 0.91
C THR A 33 26.35 22.80 -0.03
N ALA A 34 25.89 22.95 -1.26
CA ALA A 34 26.11 22.01 -2.35
C ALA A 34 26.16 22.77 -3.69
N VAL A 35 26.52 22.06 -4.77
CA VAL A 35 26.75 22.66 -6.09
C VAL A 35 25.89 21.97 -7.12
N CYS A 36 25.20 22.74 -7.96
CA CYS A 36 24.46 22.27 -9.13
C CYS A 36 25.30 22.53 -10.38
N THR A 37 25.31 21.61 -11.34
CA THR A 37 26.04 21.80 -12.60
C THR A 37 25.50 22.99 -13.41
N ASP A 38 24.22 23.30 -13.25
CA ASP A 38 23.53 24.30 -14.08
C ASP A 38 23.28 25.62 -13.33
N HIS A 39 23.05 25.54 -12.00
CA HIS A 39 22.66 26.68 -11.17
C HIS A 39 23.76 27.14 -10.19
N GLY A 40 24.94 26.51 -10.20
CA GLY A 40 26.06 26.88 -9.35
C GLY A 40 25.88 26.49 -7.88
N ASP A 41 26.54 27.22 -6.99
CA ASP A 41 26.52 26.98 -5.55
C ASP A 41 25.16 27.36 -4.95
N TYR A 42 24.69 26.55 -4.00
CA TYR A 42 23.48 26.85 -3.23
C TYR A 42 23.64 26.37 -1.78
N GLU A 43 22.78 26.92 -0.93
CA GLU A 43 22.70 26.60 0.49
C GLU A 43 21.32 26.05 0.82
N VAL A 44 21.28 25.04 1.67
CA VAL A 44 20.05 24.47 2.23
C VAL A 44 20.19 24.42 3.73
N THR A 45 19.25 25.05 4.42
CA THR A 45 19.11 24.91 5.86
C THR A 45 18.01 23.90 6.14
N VAL A 46 18.34 22.88 6.93
CA VAL A 46 17.43 21.83 7.37
C VAL A 46 16.98 22.15 8.79
N ILE A 47 15.67 22.25 8.99
CA ILE A 47 15.01 22.37 10.31
C ILE A 47 13.84 21.37 10.39
N PRO A 48 13.42 20.92 11.59
CA PRO A 48 12.35 19.93 11.76
C PRO A 48 11.01 20.31 11.12
N GLU A 49 10.69 21.60 11.08
CA GLU A 49 9.41 22.12 10.61
C GLU A 49 9.35 22.36 9.09
N ASP A 50 10.47 22.23 8.38
CA ASP A 50 10.57 22.54 6.96
C ASP A 50 10.59 21.28 6.08
N ASN A 51 10.24 21.44 4.81
CA ASN A 51 10.18 20.38 3.81
C ASN A 51 11.53 20.15 3.11
N ALA A 52 12.65 20.50 3.76
CA ALA A 52 13.98 20.30 3.22
C ALA A 52 14.24 18.80 2.98
N TYR A 53 14.47 18.42 1.72
CA TYR A 53 14.67 17.02 1.35
C TYR A 53 16.16 16.64 1.42
N ILE A 54 16.46 15.64 2.25
CA ILE A 54 17.80 15.07 2.37
C ILE A 54 17.84 13.69 1.74
N ASP A 55 18.65 13.53 0.70
CA ASP A 55 18.89 12.25 0.05
C ASP A 55 20.11 11.54 0.65
N LEU A 56 19.83 10.58 1.52
CA LEU A 56 20.82 9.77 2.22
C LEU A 56 21.20 8.52 1.43
N ALA A 57 22.49 8.17 1.45
CA ALA A 57 22.92 6.84 1.02
C ALA A 57 22.21 5.74 1.81
N THR A 58 22.04 4.57 1.17
CA THR A 58 21.10 3.55 1.64
C THR A 58 21.35 3.06 3.07
N LEU A 59 22.61 2.92 3.51
CA LEU A 59 22.94 2.52 4.89
C LEU A 59 22.49 3.58 5.92
N TYR A 60 22.81 4.84 5.67
CA TYR A 60 22.38 5.96 6.53
C TYR A 60 20.86 6.08 6.57
N ARG A 61 20.19 5.94 5.41
CA ARG A 61 18.74 5.92 5.34
C ARG A 61 18.12 4.79 6.18
N ASN A 62 18.75 3.62 6.24
CA ASN A 62 18.29 2.53 7.11
C ASN A 62 18.47 2.90 8.59
N LEU A 63 19.63 3.41 8.99
CA LEU A 63 19.87 3.85 10.37
C LEU A 63 18.84 4.90 10.82
N VAL A 64 18.59 5.93 10.01
CA VAL A 64 17.59 6.97 10.33
C VAL A 64 16.19 6.39 10.46
N LYS A 65 15.76 5.55 9.50
CA LYS A 65 14.44 4.88 9.57
C LYS A 65 14.28 4.01 10.81
N GLU A 66 15.30 3.21 11.12
CA GLU A 66 15.27 2.33 12.28
C GLU A 66 15.30 3.11 13.59
N ARG A 67 16.03 4.24 13.64
CA ARG A 67 16.09 5.11 14.82
C ARG A 67 14.75 5.79 15.08
N VAL A 68 14.06 6.25 14.04
CA VAL A 68 12.73 6.88 14.19
C VAL A 68 11.73 5.92 14.83
N LEU A 69 11.84 4.62 14.54
CA LEU A 69 10.99 3.59 15.10
C LEU A 69 11.45 3.10 16.49
N ALA A 70 12.69 3.42 16.89
CA ALA A 70 13.25 3.00 18.16
C ALA A 70 12.78 3.93 19.30
N GLY A 71 11.86 3.46 20.13
CA GLY A 71 11.42 4.19 21.34
C GLY A 71 9.91 4.21 21.60
N GLU A 72 9.08 3.65 20.70
CA GLU A 72 7.64 3.56 20.93
C GLU A 72 7.29 2.40 21.89
N ALA A 73 7.11 2.68 23.18
CA ALA A 73 6.90 1.65 24.21
C ALA A 73 5.61 0.80 24.03
N ALA A 74 4.63 1.29 23.27
CA ALA A 74 3.35 0.63 23.06
C ALA A 74 3.28 -0.18 21.76
N THR A 75 4.32 -0.14 20.91
CA THR A 75 4.34 -0.81 19.61
C THR A 75 5.58 -1.70 19.49
N LEU A 76 5.46 -2.82 18.77
CA LEU A 76 6.61 -3.63 18.38
C LEU A 76 6.96 -3.29 16.92
N PRO A 77 7.91 -2.38 16.66
CA PRO A 77 8.34 -2.09 15.30
C PRO A 77 9.09 -3.31 14.73
N VAL A 78 8.63 -3.80 13.58
CA VAL A 78 9.28 -4.89 12.83
C VAL A 78 9.67 -4.40 11.44
N MET A 79 10.96 -4.44 11.13
CA MET A 79 11.48 -4.10 9.82
C MET A 79 11.67 -5.35 8.96
N VAL A 80 10.96 -5.42 7.83
CA VAL A 80 11.09 -6.52 6.86
C VAL A 80 12.08 -6.12 5.77
N LYS A 81 13.12 -6.93 5.58
CA LYS A 81 14.22 -6.69 4.63
C LYS A 81 14.46 -7.94 3.78
N GLY A 82 15.03 -7.78 2.59
CA GLY A 82 15.55 -8.93 1.84
C GLY A 82 16.81 -9.51 2.52
N GLY A 83 17.03 -10.81 2.39
CA GLY A 83 18.21 -11.49 2.95
C GLY A 83 19.56 -10.90 2.50
N ASP A 84 19.60 -10.30 1.30
CA ASP A 84 20.79 -9.58 0.81
C ASP A 84 21.19 -8.38 1.66
N TRP A 85 20.31 -7.88 2.53
CA TRP A 85 20.60 -6.77 3.45
C TRP A 85 21.18 -7.19 4.78
N ALA A 86 21.21 -8.49 5.12
CA ALA A 86 21.73 -8.94 6.41
C ALA A 86 23.19 -8.48 6.67
N PRO A 87 24.14 -8.56 5.71
CA PRO A 87 25.49 -8.04 5.92
C PRO A 87 25.53 -6.53 6.16
N GLY A 88 24.72 -5.76 5.42
CA GLY A 88 24.66 -4.31 5.59
C GLY A 88 24.12 -3.87 6.96
N CYS A 89 23.30 -4.71 7.59
CA CYS A 89 22.75 -4.42 8.91
C CYS A 89 23.80 -4.48 10.02
N GLN A 90 24.91 -5.20 9.85
CA GLN A 90 26.02 -5.21 10.81
C GLN A 90 26.61 -3.80 11.02
N LEU A 91 26.70 -3.01 9.94
CA LEU A 91 27.15 -1.61 10.02
C LEU A 91 26.12 -0.72 10.72
N VAL A 92 24.83 -0.97 10.48
CA VAL A 92 23.73 -0.26 11.16
C VAL A 92 23.75 -0.59 12.65
N ASP A 93 23.97 -1.86 13.03
CA ASP A 93 24.08 -2.30 14.42
C ASP A 93 25.27 -1.67 15.13
N THR A 94 26.40 -1.59 14.45
CA THR A 94 27.58 -0.88 14.97
C THR A 94 27.27 0.59 15.24
N ALA A 95 26.49 1.24 14.37
CA ALA A 95 26.04 2.60 14.59
C ALA A 95 25.07 2.73 15.79
N PHE A 96 24.13 1.79 15.96
CA PHE A 96 23.27 1.75 17.15
C PHE A 96 24.06 1.51 18.43
N ALA A 97 25.10 0.67 18.42
CA ALA A 97 25.96 0.47 19.57
C ALA A 97 26.67 1.76 20.01
N ALA A 98 26.93 2.68 19.07
CA ALA A 98 27.46 4.02 19.36
C ALA A 98 26.39 5.02 19.83
N LEU A 99 25.10 4.73 19.63
CA LEU A 99 23.96 5.54 20.07
C LEU A 99 23.43 4.99 21.40
N HIS A 100 24.07 5.37 22.51
CA HIS A 100 23.71 4.91 23.84
C HIS A 100 22.21 5.06 24.15
N GLY A 101 21.59 4.00 24.69
CA GLY A 101 20.19 4.01 25.11
C GLY A 101 19.16 3.82 23.99
N ILE A 102 19.60 3.60 22.74
CA ILE A 102 18.72 3.35 21.61
C ILE A 102 19.00 1.96 21.04
N HIS A 103 17.98 1.11 21.00
CA HIS A 103 18.07 -0.22 20.42
C HIS A 103 17.44 -0.27 19.03
N PRO A 104 18.01 -1.02 18.08
CA PRO A 104 17.38 -1.21 16.78
C PRO A 104 16.03 -1.96 16.93
N PRO A 105 15.07 -1.74 16.02
CA PRO A 105 13.82 -2.49 15.99
C PRO A 105 14.07 -3.96 15.63
N ALA A 106 13.07 -4.82 15.86
CA ALA A 106 13.14 -6.20 15.40
C ALA A 106 13.25 -6.24 13.87
N ARG A 107 14.05 -7.16 13.32
CA ARG A 107 14.24 -7.31 11.87
C ARG A 107 13.90 -8.72 11.41
N ILE A 108 13.22 -8.82 10.28
CA ILE A 108 12.97 -10.08 9.57
C ILE A 108 13.65 -10.00 8.20
N PHE A 109 14.50 -10.98 7.90
CA PHE A 109 15.20 -11.10 6.62
C PHE A 109 14.51 -12.15 5.74
N THR A 110 13.82 -11.71 4.69
CA THR A 110 13.07 -12.60 3.81
C THR A 110 14.00 -13.34 2.83
N PRO A 111 13.62 -14.56 2.43
CA PRO A 111 14.32 -15.31 1.39
C PRO A 111 14.54 -14.50 0.12
N MET A 112 15.71 -14.65 -0.51
CA MET A 112 15.90 -14.11 -1.85
C MET A 112 15.25 -15.01 -2.89
N ILE A 113 14.78 -14.40 -3.97
CA ILE A 113 14.41 -15.11 -5.19
C ILE A 113 15.61 -15.07 -6.12
N LEU A 114 16.09 -16.25 -6.50
CA LEU A 114 17.32 -16.44 -7.28
C LEU A 114 17.01 -16.88 -8.71
N THR A 115 17.90 -16.56 -9.62
CA THR A 115 17.95 -17.13 -10.97
C THR A 115 18.56 -18.53 -10.94
N ASP A 116 18.58 -19.19 -12.08
CA ASP A 116 19.28 -20.46 -12.34
C ASP A 116 20.79 -20.37 -12.04
N THR A 117 21.40 -19.19 -12.24
CA THR A 117 22.80 -18.93 -11.91
C THR A 117 23.08 -18.68 -10.42
N GLY A 118 22.04 -18.66 -9.58
CA GLY A 118 22.14 -18.30 -8.16
C GLY A 118 22.24 -16.80 -7.89
N ALA A 119 22.19 -15.96 -8.92
CA ALA A 119 22.12 -14.51 -8.77
C ALA A 119 20.72 -14.09 -8.28
N LYS A 120 20.63 -12.96 -7.56
CA LYS A 120 19.33 -12.41 -7.17
C LYS A 120 18.54 -11.96 -8.40
N LEU A 121 17.26 -12.34 -8.46
CA LEU A 121 16.34 -11.91 -9.50
C LEU A 121 16.18 -10.39 -9.47
N SER A 122 16.71 -9.69 -10.49
CA SER A 122 16.65 -8.24 -10.60
C SER A 122 15.56 -7.78 -11.56
N LYS A 123 14.35 -7.55 -11.04
CA LYS A 123 13.19 -7.17 -11.85
C LYS A 123 13.42 -5.89 -12.67
N SER A 124 14.11 -4.90 -12.10
CA SER A 124 14.40 -3.64 -12.79
C SER A 124 15.33 -3.82 -13.98
N LEU A 125 16.42 -4.59 -13.82
CA LEU A 125 17.35 -4.84 -14.92
C LEU A 125 16.69 -5.63 -16.05
N ILE A 126 15.81 -6.57 -15.70
CA ILE A 126 15.04 -7.33 -16.70
C ILE A 126 14.06 -6.42 -17.44
N ARG A 127 13.28 -5.61 -16.72
CA ARG A 127 12.34 -4.66 -17.31
C ARG A 127 13.03 -3.62 -18.20
N ASP A 128 14.22 -3.18 -17.81
CA ASP A 128 15.02 -2.21 -18.57
C ASP A 128 15.81 -2.87 -19.72
N ASN A 129 15.54 -4.15 -20.04
CA ASN A 129 16.20 -4.95 -21.07
C ASN A 129 17.74 -5.04 -20.94
N LYS A 130 18.26 -4.88 -19.72
CA LYS A 130 19.71 -4.99 -19.43
C LYS A 130 20.14 -6.43 -19.16
N VAL A 131 19.20 -7.27 -18.74
CA VAL A 131 19.42 -8.69 -18.45
C VAL A 131 18.22 -9.47 -18.98
N ALA A 132 18.46 -10.61 -19.63
CA ALA A 132 17.37 -11.46 -20.10
C ALA A 132 16.59 -12.08 -18.92
N PRO A 133 15.28 -12.34 -19.06
CA PRO A 133 14.54 -13.15 -18.08
C PRO A 133 15.24 -14.51 -17.89
N PRO A 134 15.46 -14.96 -16.64
CA PRO A 134 16.15 -16.22 -16.42
C PRO A 134 15.26 -17.42 -16.84
N PRO A 135 15.86 -18.52 -17.32
CA PRO A 135 15.12 -19.73 -17.67
C PRO A 135 14.20 -20.18 -16.53
N GLY A 136 12.95 -20.53 -16.87
CA GLY A 136 11.96 -20.99 -15.90
C GLY A 136 11.35 -19.90 -15.00
N ALA A 137 11.68 -18.62 -15.19
CA ALA A 137 10.90 -17.56 -14.58
C ALA A 137 9.55 -17.43 -15.29
N GLN A 138 8.47 -17.51 -14.51
CA GLN A 138 7.14 -17.25 -15.02
C GLN A 138 6.90 -15.74 -15.16
N PRO A 139 6.17 -15.28 -16.20
CA PRO A 139 5.87 -13.86 -16.41
C PRO A 139 5.30 -13.15 -15.18
N TRP A 140 4.40 -13.83 -14.45
CA TRP A 140 3.76 -13.30 -13.24
C TRP A 140 4.73 -12.92 -12.12
N MET A 141 5.92 -13.54 -12.07
CA MET A 141 6.95 -13.21 -11.07
C MET A 141 7.54 -11.82 -11.29
N LEU A 142 7.53 -11.34 -12.54
CA LEU A 142 8.04 -10.04 -12.94
C LEU A 142 6.91 -9.01 -13.02
N ASN A 143 5.74 -9.42 -13.50
CA ASN A 143 4.57 -8.57 -13.68
C ASN A 143 3.31 -9.29 -13.20
N ALA A 144 2.71 -8.82 -12.11
CA ALA A 144 1.51 -9.42 -11.53
C ALA A 144 0.30 -9.45 -12.49
N THR A 145 0.26 -8.61 -13.53
CA THR A 145 -0.83 -8.62 -14.51
C THR A 145 -0.78 -9.81 -15.46
N GLU A 146 0.35 -10.53 -15.50
CA GLU A 146 0.54 -11.75 -16.31
C GLU A 146 0.09 -13.02 -15.58
N TRP A 147 -0.65 -12.88 -14.47
CA TRP A 147 -1.19 -14.02 -13.73
C TRP A 147 -2.35 -14.67 -14.50
N ASN A 148 -2.31 -16.00 -14.65
CA ASN A 148 -3.34 -16.79 -15.33
C ASN A 148 -4.56 -17.04 -14.42
N GLY A 149 -5.16 -15.97 -13.89
CA GLY A 149 -6.29 -16.01 -12.98
C GLY A 149 -6.81 -14.62 -12.64
N SER A 150 -7.78 -14.51 -11.73
CA SER A 150 -8.24 -13.21 -11.25
C SER A 150 -7.17 -12.56 -10.35
N ILE A 151 -7.26 -11.23 -10.17
CA ILE A 151 -6.42 -10.50 -9.20
C ILE A 151 -6.61 -11.08 -7.79
N ASP A 152 -7.83 -11.45 -7.43
CA ASP A 152 -8.11 -12.06 -6.12
C ASP A 152 -7.40 -13.40 -5.96
N ASP A 153 -7.39 -14.24 -7.00
CA ASP A 153 -6.64 -15.49 -6.99
C ASP A 153 -5.13 -15.27 -6.87
N TYR A 154 -4.58 -14.27 -7.59
CA TYR A 154 -3.17 -13.91 -7.45
C TYR A 154 -2.84 -13.48 -6.02
N VAL A 155 -3.66 -12.62 -5.41
CA VAL A 155 -3.45 -12.17 -4.02
C VAL A 155 -3.56 -13.35 -3.06
N ASP A 156 -4.53 -14.24 -3.24
CA ASP A 156 -4.67 -15.46 -2.44
C ASP A 156 -3.46 -16.39 -2.60
N ALA A 157 -2.88 -16.46 -3.81
CA ALA A 157 -1.67 -17.23 -4.08
C ALA A 157 -0.46 -16.66 -3.35
N MET A 158 -0.29 -15.33 -3.38
CA MET A 158 0.78 -14.64 -2.65
C MET A 158 0.62 -14.79 -1.14
N VAL A 159 -0.59 -14.66 -0.60
CA VAL A 159 -0.86 -14.88 0.83
C VAL A 159 -0.58 -16.32 1.22
N TRP A 160 -1.00 -17.28 0.40
CA TRP A 160 -0.67 -18.70 0.61
C TRP A 160 0.83 -18.93 0.62
N LEU A 161 1.57 -18.39 -0.33
CA LEU A 161 3.03 -18.53 -0.41
C LEU A 161 3.70 -17.95 0.84
N VAL A 162 3.26 -16.77 1.30
CA VAL A 162 3.76 -16.17 2.54
C VAL A 162 3.45 -17.05 3.76
N ARG A 163 2.23 -17.59 3.86
CA ARG A 163 1.87 -18.53 4.94
C ARG A 163 2.74 -19.79 4.90
N LEU A 164 3.02 -20.33 3.72
CA LEU A 164 3.93 -21.45 3.56
C LEU A 164 5.33 -21.09 4.06
N MET A 165 5.87 -19.94 3.67
CA MET A 165 7.19 -19.50 4.15
C MET A 165 7.20 -19.30 5.67
N LEU A 166 6.11 -18.81 6.26
CA LEU A 166 5.99 -18.64 7.71
C LEU A 166 5.70 -19.93 8.49
N SER A 167 5.36 -21.02 7.80
CA SER A 167 4.98 -22.28 8.46
C SER A 167 6.14 -22.98 9.16
N ASP A 168 7.38 -22.69 8.76
CA ASP A 168 8.59 -23.27 9.34
C ASP A 168 9.75 -22.27 9.21
N PRO A 169 10.45 -21.91 10.31
CA PRO A 169 11.58 -20.98 10.28
C PRO A 169 12.68 -21.36 9.29
N LYS A 170 12.84 -22.65 8.94
CA LYS A 170 13.80 -23.10 7.92
C LYS A 170 13.65 -22.37 6.60
N HIS A 171 12.44 -21.92 6.27
CA HIS A 171 12.20 -21.22 5.04
C HIS A 171 12.93 -19.88 4.96
N PHE A 172 13.22 -19.25 6.10
CA PHE A 172 13.95 -17.98 6.22
C PHE A 172 15.47 -18.14 6.28
N TYR A 173 15.98 -19.38 6.43
CA TYR A 173 17.42 -19.68 6.38
C TYR A 173 17.91 -20.07 4.97
N ARG A 174 17.06 -19.97 3.95
CA ARG A 174 17.39 -20.33 2.57
C ARG A 174 16.80 -19.34 1.57
N SER A 175 17.30 -19.41 0.35
CA SER A 175 16.77 -18.68 -0.81
C SER A 175 16.17 -19.67 -1.81
N TYR A 176 15.30 -19.19 -2.71
CA TYR A 176 14.56 -20.04 -3.65
C TYR A 176 14.84 -19.58 -5.06
N THR A 177 15.11 -20.51 -5.97
CA THR A 177 15.19 -20.19 -7.39
C THR A 177 13.79 -19.87 -7.94
N THR A 178 13.71 -19.17 -9.07
CA THR A 178 12.46 -18.96 -9.80
C THR A 178 11.74 -20.28 -10.07
N LEU A 179 12.47 -21.32 -10.50
CA LEU A 179 11.93 -22.66 -10.71
C LEU A 179 11.33 -23.27 -9.43
N GLU A 180 12.00 -23.14 -8.29
CA GLU A 180 11.47 -23.68 -7.03
C GLU A 180 10.23 -22.91 -6.57
N VAL A 181 10.20 -21.58 -6.73
CA VAL A 181 8.98 -20.80 -6.45
C VAL A 181 7.85 -21.25 -7.36
N ASP A 182 8.11 -21.45 -8.65
CA ASP A 182 7.10 -21.94 -9.60
C ASP A 182 6.57 -23.32 -9.20
N ARG A 183 7.47 -24.25 -8.82
CA ARG A 183 7.10 -25.58 -8.33
C ARG A 183 6.22 -25.51 -7.08
N LEU A 184 6.57 -24.65 -6.11
CA LEU A 184 5.78 -24.44 -4.90
C LEU A 184 4.39 -23.88 -5.24
N MET A 185 4.33 -22.86 -6.09
CA MET A 185 3.09 -22.23 -6.54
C MET A 185 2.20 -23.19 -7.32
N SER A 186 2.78 -24.04 -8.16
CA SER A 186 2.07 -25.07 -8.92
C SER A 186 1.54 -26.20 -8.03
N ALA A 187 2.21 -26.47 -6.91
CA ALA A 187 1.75 -27.44 -5.91
C ALA A 187 0.64 -26.89 -4.99
N ARG A 188 0.30 -25.59 -5.10
CA ARG A 188 -0.80 -24.99 -4.35
C ARG A 188 -2.10 -25.67 -4.73
N THR A 189 -2.67 -26.46 -3.82
CA THR A 189 -4.03 -26.96 -3.96
C THR A 189 -5.00 -25.79 -3.87
N VAL A 190 -5.60 -25.41 -5.01
CA VAL A 190 -6.67 -24.43 -5.04
C VAL A 190 -7.85 -25.05 -4.30
N THR A 191 -8.03 -24.66 -3.04
CA THR A 191 -9.22 -25.05 -2.27
C THR A 191 -10.41 -24.32 -2.90
N PRO A 192 -11.62 -24.91 -2.99
CA PRO A 192 -12.76 -24.26 -3.62
C PRO A 192 -12.94 -22.86 -3.05
N THR A 193 -13.11 -21.90 -3.97
CA THR A 193 -13.27 -20.45 -3.78
C THR A 193 -13.43 -20.03 -2.32
N SER A 194 -12.40 -19.41 -1.75
CA SER A 194 -12.58 -18.48 -0.63
C SER A 194 -13.83 -17.63 -0.92
N PRO A 195 -14.67 -17.31 0.09
CA PRO A 195 -15.79 -16.41 -0.12
C PRO A 195 -15.28 -15.17 -0.86
N PRO A 196 -16.01 -14.67 -1.86
CA PRO A 196 -15.48 -13.64 -2.74
C PRO A 196 -14.99 -12.45 -1.92
N ARG A 197 -13.81 -11.93 -2.27
CA ARG A 197 -13.21 -10.80 -1.55
C ARG A 197 -14.20 -9.65 -1.58
N ALA A 198 -14.67 -9.31 -0.38
CA ALA A 198 -15.73 -8.34 -0.21
C ALA A 198 -15.19 -7.12 0.52
N ARG A 199 -15.56 -5.94 0.04
CA ARG A 199 -15.27 -4.71 0.77
C ARG A 199 -16.17 -4.65 1.99
N HIS A 200 -15.58 -4.41 3.15
CA HIS A 200 -16.34 -4.31 4.38
C HIS A 200 -16.89 -2.89 4.55
N MET A 201 -18.20 -2.75 4.76
CA MET A 201 -18.86 -1.47 4.99
C MET A 201 -19.87 -1.59 6.12
N ASN A 202 -19.88 -0.64 7.04
CA ASN A 202 -20.90 -0.59 8.08
C ASN A 202 -22.18 0.08 7.56
N LEU A 203 -23.32 -0.43 8.01
CA LEU A 203 -24.64 0.15 7.83
C LEU A 203 -25.34 0.38 9.17
N TYR A 204 -26.15 1.44 9.24
CA TYR A 204 -27.13 1.58 10.31
C TYR A 204 -28.20 0.50 10.18
N ARG A 205 -28.70 -0.01 11.31
CA ARG A 205 -29.67 -1.12 11.39
C ARG A 205 -30.83 -0.96 10.38
N ARG A 206 -31.47 0.21 10.36
CA ARG A 206 -32.59 0.52 9.46
C ARG A 206 -32.28 0.28 7.96
N TYR A 207 -31.05 0.54 7.53
CA TYR A 207 -30.64 0.33 6.13
C TYR A 207 -30.15 -1.09 5.89
N PHE A 208 -29.49 -1.68 6.88
CA PHE A 208 -29.05 -3.07 6.83
C PHE A 208 -30.24 -4.02 6.63
N ASP A 209 -31.32 -3.82 7.38
CA ASP A 209 -32.52 -4.66 7.29
C ASP A 209 -33.17 -4.60 5.90
N LEU A 210 -33.12 -3.44 5.23
CA LEU A 210 -33.61 -3.27 3.86
C LEU A 210 -32.77 -4.01 2.82
N VAL A 211 -31.45 -4.06 3.02
CA VAL A 211 -30.54 -4.85 2.16
C VAL A 211 -30.79 -6.34 2.37
N VAL A 212 -30.90 -6.78 3.63
CA VAL A 212 -31.18 -8.19 3.97
C VAL A 212 -32.52 -8.64 3.39
N SER A 213 -33.55 -7.79 3.46
CA SER A 213 -34.87 -8.07 2.89
C SER A 213 -34.93 -7.95 1.36
N GLY A 214 -33.85 -7.50 0.70
CA GLY A 214 -33.81 -7.28 -0.75
C GLY A 214 -34.68 -6.13 -1.25
N ARG A 215 -35.21 -5.28 -0.35
CA ARG A 215 -36.08 -4.15 -0.71
C ARG A 215 -35.29 -2.90 -1.13
N LYS A 216 -34.02 -2.81 -0.72
CA LYS A 216 -33.08 -1.76 -1.13
C LYS A 216 -32.17 -2.29 -2.23
N ALA A 217 -32.24 -1.67 -3.40
CA ALA A 217 -31.45 -2.04 -4.58
C ALA A 217 -30.24 -1.12 -4.79
N ILE A 218 -30.29 0.13 -4.32
CA ILE A 218 -29.21 1.12 -4.48
C ILE A 218 -28.62 1.48 -3.13
N GLU A 219 -27.32 1.25 -2.93
CA GLU A 219 -26.54 1.80 -1.82
C GLU A 219 -25.90 3.14 -2.22
N VAL A 220 -26.00 4.13 -1.33
CA VAL A 220 -25.48 5.49 -1.57
C VAL A 220 -24.21 5.71 -0.78
N ARG A 221 -23.14 6.11 -1.47
CA ARG A 221 -21.85 6.50 -0.88
C ARG A 221 -21.33 7.76 -1.57
N VAL A 222 -20.30 8.37 -0.99
CA VAL A 222 -19.49 9.39 -1.68
C VAL A 222 -18.23 8.75 -2.27
N GLN A 223 -17.60 9.40 -3.25
CA GLN A 223 -16.43 8.88 -3.96
C GLN A 223 -15.12 8.99 -3.14
N TYR A 224 -15.13 8.41 -1.93
CA TYR A 224 -13.91 8.21 -1.16
C TYR A 224 -12.84 7.51 -2.00
N ALA A 225 -11.56 7.81 -1.71
CA ALA A 225 -10.42 7.26 -2.46
C ALA A 225 -10.48 5.73 -2.56
N ASN A 226 -10.87 5.04 -1.48
CA ASN A 226 -11.01 3.59 -1.45
C ASN A 226 -12.18 3.07 -2.31
N LEU A 227 -13.19 3.88 -2.64
CA LEU A 227 -14.34 3.49 -3.46
C LEU A 227 -14.22 3.85 -4.94
N ARG A 228 -13.17 4.58 -5.34
CA ARG A 228 -13.01 5.04 -6.74
C ARG A 228 -13.01 3.89 -7.75
N ASN A 229 -12.42 2.75 -7.40
CA ASN A 229 -12.30 1.59 -8.30
C ASN A 229 -13.38 0.51 -8.04
N LEU A 230 -14.48 0.87 -7.36
CA LEU A 230 -15.61 -0.04 -7.21
C LEU A 230 -16.26 -0.26 -8.59
N ALA A 231 -16.52 -1.52 -8.95
CA ALA A 231 -17.06 -1.88 -10.26
C ALA A 231 -18.03 -3.07 -10.16
N ALA A 232 -18.83 -3.26 -11.21
CA ALA A 232 -19.72 -4.40 -11.35
C ALA A 232 -18.96 -5.74 -11.22
N GLY A 233 -19.61 -6.74 -10.62
CA GLY A 233 -19.04 -8.06 -10.34
C GLY A 233 -18.28 -8.16 -9.01
N GLN A 234 -17.90 -7.03 -8.40
CA GLN A 234 -17.27 -7.01 -7.07
C GLN A 234 -18.29 -7.26 -5.96
N TYR A 235 -17.80 -7.57 -4.75
CA TYR A 235 -18.64 -7.90 -3.59
C TYR A 235 -18.49 -6.88 -2.47
N ILE A 236 -19.58 -6.65 -1.75
CA ILE A 236 -19.62 -5.82 -0.54
C ILE A 236 -20.18 -6.68 0.59
N ARG A 237 -19.50 -6.67 1.73
CA ARG A 237 -19.98 -7.25 2.98
C ARG A 237 -20.46 -6.10 3.84
N PHE A 238 -21.77 -5.97 3.96
CA PHE A 238 -22.34 -5.02 4.91
C PHE A 238 -22.36 -5.62 6.29
N ALA A 239 -22.02 -4.83 7.31
CA ALA A 239 -22.11 -5.23 8.71
C ALA A 239 -22.94 -4.26 9.54
N CYS A 240 -23.63 -4.81 10.54
CA CYS A 240 -24.35 -4.08 11.58
C CYS A 240 -24.22 -4.81 12.92
N GLY A 241 -23.26 -4.40 13.75
CA GLY A 241 -22.94 -5.14 14.98
C GLY A 241 -22.33 -6.50 14.65
N THR A 242 -23.00 -7.58 15.05
CA THR A 242 -22.59 -8.97 14.76
C THR A 242 -23.19 -9.54 13.47
N ASP A 243 -24.13 -8.82 12.84
CA ASP A 243 -24.81 -9.29 11.64
C ASP A 243 -24.06 -8.86 10.38
N GLU A 244 -23.99 -9.76 9.40
CA GLU A 244 -23.37 -9.51 8.11
C GLU A 244 -24.28 -9.92 6.94
N CYS A 245 -24.19 -9.18 5.83
CA CYS A 245 -24.88 -9.50 4.58
C CYS A 245 -23.93 -9.31 3.40
N LEU A 246 -23.75 -10.35 2.60
CA LEU A 246 -22.95 -10.31 1.38
C LEU A 246 -23.84 -9.92 0.19
N VAL A 247 -23.39 -8.93 -0.57
CA VAL A 247 -24.04 -8.50 -1.81
C VAL A 247 -23.04 -8.45 -2.96
N GLN A 248 -23.53 -8.63 -4.18
CA GLN A 248 -22.78 -8.41 -5.41
C GLN A 248 -23.16 -7.05 -6.00
N VAL A 249 -22.16 -6.29 -6.44
CA VAL A 249 -22.34 -5.03 -7.18
C VAL A 249 -22.75 -5.36 -8.61
N LYS A 250 -23.92 -4.88 -9.03
CA LYS A 250 -24.45 -5.01 -10.40
C LYS A 250 -24.00 -3.85 -11.28
N ARG A 251 -24.02 -2.63 -10.74
CA ARG A 251 -23.67 -1.40 -11.45
C ARG A 251 -23.16 -0.36 -10.45
N VAL A 252 -22.30 0.54 -10.93
CA VAL A 252 -21.86 1.72 -10.19
C VAL A 252 -22.09 2.93 -11.08
N ALA A 253 -22.94 3.86 -10.64
CA ALA A 253 -23.15 5.16 -11.28
C ALA A 253 -22.59 6.29 -10.41
N ARG A 254 -22.22 7.39 -11.08
CA ARG A 254 -21.56 8.55 -10.47
C ARG A 254 -22.34 9.80 -10.77
N TYR A 255 -22.54 10.62 -9.76
CA TYR A 255 -23.31 11.86 -9.82
C TYR A 255 -22.55 13.00 -9.15
N THR A 256 -22.94 14.22 -9.47
CA THR A 256 -22.35 15.43 -8.87
C THR A 256 -23.02 15.81 -7.55
N SER A 257 -24.29 15.47 -7.36
CA SER A 257 -25.06 15.74 -6.14
C SER A 257 -25.99 14.60 -5.72
N PHE A 258 -26.48 14.64 -4.49
CA PHE A 258 -27.46 13.67 -4.00
C PHE A 258 -28.84 13.86 -4.63
N GLU A 259 -29.21 15.09 -5.00
CA GLU A 259 -30.45 15.37 -5.74
C GLU A 259 -30.45 14.69 -7.09
N GLU A 260 -29.40 14.91 -7.89
CA GLU A 260 -29.25 14.32 -9.23
C GLU A 260 -29.34 12.79 -9.16
N MET A 261 -28.68 12.20 -8.16
CA MET A 261 -28.72 10.77 -7.91
C MET A 261 -30.13 10.28 -7.54
N LEU A 262 -30.82 10.93 -6.59
CA LEU A 262 -32.17 10.53 -6.18
C LEU A 262 -33.19 10.66 -7.30
N ASP A 263 -33.08 11.71 -8.11
CA ASP A 263 -33.97 11.97 -9.25
C ASP A 263 -33.77 10.95 -10.37
N THR A 264 -32.53 10.47 -10.57
CA THR A 264 -32.20 9.50 -11.61
C THR A 264 -32.45 8.06 -11.18
N GLU A 265 -31.98 7.67 -9.99
CA GLU A 265 -32.06 6.29 -9.49
C GLU A 265 -33.44 5.96 -8.89
N GLY A 266 -34.19 6.99 -8.51
CA GLY A 266 -35.50 6.87 -7.89
C GLY A 266 -35.40 6.62 -6.37
N PRO A 267 -36.06 7.43 -5.53
CA PRO A 267 -35.97 7.32 -4.07
C PRO A 267 -36.44 5.97 -3.53
N ALA A 268 -37.39 5.32 -4.19
CA ALA A 268 -37.89 4.00 -3.80
C ALA A 268 -36.81 2.91 -3.88
N ASN A 269 -35.85 3.03 -4.80
CA ASN A 269 -34.76 2.05 -4.96
C ASN A 269 -33.64 2.26 -3.92
N VAL A 270 -33.52 3.49 -3.39
CA VAL A 270 -32.55 3.87 -2.35
C VAL A 270 -33.09 3.54 -0.95
N ASN A 271 -34.31 3.95 -0.64
CA ASN A 271 -35.00 3.60 0.59
C ASN A 271 -36.52 3.62 0.35
N PRO A 272 -37.17 2.45 0.22
CA PRO A 272 -38.61 2.38 -0.07
C PRO A 272 -39.49 2.88 1.08
N ASP A 273 -38.95 2.99 2.30
CA ASP A 273 -39.72 3.32 3.50
C ASP A 273 -39.69 4.84 3.83
N SER A 274 -39.11 5.69 2.98
CA SER A 274 -38.96 7.13 3.26
C SER A 274 -39.13 7.99 2.00
N PRO A 275 -39.81 9.14 2.06
CA PRO A 275 -39.95 10.04 0.92
C PRO A 275 -38.62 10.72 0.53
N ARG A 276 -38.53 11.16 -0.73
CA ARG A 276 -37.33 11.79 -1.33
C ARG A 276 -36.67 12.85 -0.42
N GLU A 277 -37.44 13.82 0.06
CA GLU A 277 -36.90 14.94 0.85
C GLU A 277 -36.30 14.48 2.19
N GLU A 278 -36.94 13.53 2.84
CA GLU A 278 -36.43 12.98 4.10
C GLU A 278 -35.18 12.13 3.84
N GLN A 279 -35.12 11.39 2.73
CA GLN A 279 -33.90 10.68 2.32
C GLN A 279 -32.74 11.65 2.08
N LEU A 280 -32.96 12.73 1.33
CA LEU A 280 -31.95 13.74 1.04
C LEU A 280 -31.40 14.36 2.33
N ALA A 281 -32.29 14.74 3.26
CA ALA A 281 -31.90 15.28 4.56
C ALA A 281 -31.11 14.25 5.39
N ASN A 282 -31.55 12.99 5.43
CA ASN A 282 -30.87 11.90 6.13
C ASN A 282 -29.47 11.63 5.55
N ILE A 283 -29.34 11.62 4.22
CA ILE A 283 -28.06 11.40 3.52
C ILE A 283 -27.10 12.54 3.82
N ARG A 284 -27.55 13.81 3.73
CA ARG A 284 -26.71 14.98 4.03
C ARG A 284 -26.28 15.09 5.48
N ARG A 285 -27.08 14.56 6.41
CA ARG A 285 -26.69 14.43 7.82
C ARG A 285 -25.49 13.48 8.00
N ILE A 286 -25.33 12.49 7.13
CA ILE A 286 -24.19 11.55 7.13
C ILE A 286 -23.03 12.13 6.30
N TYR A 287 -23.36 12.71 5.15
CA TYR A 287 -22.43 13.27 4.17
C TYR A 287 -22.70 14.77 3.97
N GLY A 288 -22.06 15.60 4.78
CA GLY A 288 -22.12 17.05 4.61
C GLY A 288 -21.51 17.53 3.27
N PRO A 289 -21.60 18.85 2.97
CA PRO A 289 -21.24 19.41 1.66
C PRO A 289 -19.83 19.05 1.18
N GLU A 290 -18.84 19.04 2.09
CA GLU A 290 -17.46 18.68 1.75
C GLU A 290 -17.33 17.23 1.26
N LYS A 291 -18.15 16.32 1.80
CA LYS A 291 -18.17 14.92 1.39
C LYS A 291 -18.94 14.73 0.09
N GLU A 292 -20.04 15.46 -0.09
CA GLU A 292 -20.79 15.50 -1.34
C GLU A 292 -19.92 16.01 -2.49
N ALA A 293 -19.06 17.01 -2.25
CA ALA A 293 -18.11 17.55 -3.21
C ALA A 293 -17.06 16.55 -3.72
N LEU A 294 -16.87 15.41 -3.04
CA LEU A 294 -16.07 14.30 -3.57
C LEU A 294 -16.74 13.63 -4.78
N GLY A 295 -18.04 13.85 -4.95
CA GLY A 295 -18.92 13.17 -5.89
C GLY A 295 -19.72 12.06 -5.21
N VAL A 296 -20.87 11.72 -5.78
CA VAL A 296 -21.83 10.73 -5.26
C VAL A 296 -21.73 9.43 -6.05
N LEU A 297 -21.88 8.31 -5.35
CA LEU A 297 -21.96 6.95 -5.89
C LEU A 297 -23.33 6.35 -5.61
N ALA A 298 -23.99 5.90 -6.67
CA ALA A 298 -25.10 4.96 -6.60
C ALA A 298 -24.57 3.57 -6.95
N ILE A 299 -24.66 2.64 -5.99
CA ILE A 299 -24.15 1.28 -6.11
C ILE A 299 -25.35 0.35 -6.16
N GLU A 300 -25.63 -0.17 -7.34
CA GLU A 300 -26.69 -1.17 -7.51
C GLU A 300 -26.20 -2.51 -6.99
N ILE A 301 -26.97 -3.12 -6.09
CA ILE A 301 -26.60 -4.30 -5.34
C ILE A 301 -27.66 -5.39 -5.43
N THR A 302 -27.22 -6.64 -5.35
CA THR A 302 -28.11 -7.80 -5.18
C THR A 302 -27.52 -8.71 -4.13
N ARG A 303 -28.37 -9.19 -3.22
CA ARG A 303 -27.98 -10.17 -2.20
C ARG A 303 -27.48 -11.47 -2.85
N VAL A 304 -26.41 -12.04 -2.28
CA VAL A 304 -25.82 -13.33 -2.68
C VAL A 304 -26.42 -14.45 -1.85
#